data_AF-A0A8T6P137-F1
#
_entry.id   AF-A0A8T6P137-F1
#
_cell.length_a   1.000
_cell.length_b   1.000
_cell.length_c   1.000
_cell.angle_alpha   90.00
_cell.angle_beta   90.00
_cell.angle_gamma   90.00
#
_symmetry.space_group_name_H-M   'P 1'
#
loop_
_entity.id
_entity.type
_entity.pdbx_description
1 polymer ?
#
loop_
_entity_poly.entity_id
_entity_poly.type
_entity_poly.pdbx_seq_one_letter_code
_entity_poly.pdbx_strand_id
1 'polypeptide(L)'
;MTNSSIEDLLAEHRTVQADYHVVEQHVKDLLRGRRMKDLSPDDMAVYRELSERRDALYNRMRQLERRLLDGVPGASTTSMPRLKLDDSDA
;
A
#
# COMPACT_ATOMS: atom_id res chain seq x y z
N MET A 1 7.84 17.93 18.32
CA MET A 1 7.32 17.43 17.03
C MET A 1 5.95 18.07 16.83
N THR A 2 5.78 18.82 15.75
CA THR A 2 4.61 19.69 15.52
C THR A 2 3.42 18.86 15.06
N ASN A 3 2.24 19.11 15.63
CA ASN A 3 0.98 18.44 15.26
C ASN A 3 0.72 18.44 13.74
N SER A 4 1.20 19.46 13.03
CA SER A 4 1.19 19.55 11.56
C SER A 4 1.75 18.30 10.87
N SER A 5 2.86 17.73 11.37
CA SER A 5 3.48 16.56 10.75
C SER A 5 2.65 15.28 10.92
N ILE A 6 1.78 15.21 11.93
CA ILE A 6 0.92 14.03 12.17
C ILE A 6 -0.33 14.13 11.30
N GLU A 7 -0.93 15.32 11.21
CA GLU A 7 -2.08 15.57 10.34
C GLU A 7 -1.74 15.32 8.86
N ASP A 8 -0.53 15.70 8.43
CA ASP A 8 -0.03 15.43 7.08
C ASP A 8 0.10 13.91 6.82
N LEU A 9 0.65 13.15 7.78
CA LEU A 9 0.76 11.69 7.68
C LEU A 9 -0.59 10.99 7.66
N LEU A 10 -1.56 11.48 8.44
CA LEU A 10 -2.93 10.96 8.45
C LEU A 10 -3.67 11.29 7.15
N ALA A 11 -3.46 12.50 6.60
CA ALA A 11 -4.00 12.87 5.30
C ALA A 11 -3.43 11.98 4.19
N GLU A 12 -2.12 11.78 4.18
CA GLU A 12 -1.45 10.89 3.23
C GLU A 12 -1.96 9.44 3.37
N HIS A 13 -2.06 8.93 4.60
CA HIS A 13 -2.57 7.57 4.85
C HIS A 13 -3.99 7.38 4.32
N ARG A 14 -4.89 8.35 4.55
CA ARG A 14 -6.26 8.30 4.00
C ARG A 14 -6.28 8.28 2.48
N THR A 15 -5.43 9.06 1.83
CA THR A 15 -5.33 9.05 0.36
C THR A 15 -4.83 7.71 -0.15
N VAL A 16 -3.75 7.18 0.43
CA VAL A 16 -3.19 5.87 0.05
C VAL A 16 -4.21 4.75 0.30
N GLN A 17 -4.98 4.83 1.39
CA GLN A 17 -6.04 3.87 1.71
C GLN A 17 -7.18 3.93 0.70
N ALA A 18 -7.60 5.12 0.27
CA ALA A 18 -8.61 5.28 -0.76
C ALA A 18 -8.15 4.66 -2.10
N ASP A 19 -6.91 4.95 -2.50
CA ASP A 19 -6.30 4.39 -3.72
C ASP A 19 -6.19 2.86 -3.62
N TYR A 20 -5.80 2.33 -2.46
CA TYR A 20 -5.72 0.90 -2.21
C TYR A 20 -7.09 0.25 -2.43
N HIS A 21 -8.16 0.82 -1.89
CA HIS A 21 -9.51 0.28 -2.05
C HIS A 21 -9.99 0.29 -3.50
N VAL A 22 -9.66 1.34 -4.27
CA VAL A 22 -9.98 1.39 -5.70
C VAL A 22 -9.27 0.27 -6.46
N VAL A 23 -7.95 0.12 -6.24
CA VAL A 23 -7.16 -0.93 -6.90
C VAL A 23 -7.63 -2.33 -6.48
N GLU A 24 -7.89 -2.53 -5.19
CA GLU A 24 -8.40 -3.80 -4.65
C GLU A 24 -9.75 -4.17 -5.28
N GLN A 25 -10.63 -3.18 -5.47
CA GLN A 25 -11.92 -3.38 -6.11
C GLN A 25 -11.76 -3.78 -7.58
N HIS A 26 -10.85 -3.13 -8.33
CA HIS A 26 -10.55 -3.52 -9.71
C HIS A 26 -9.99 -4.94 -9.82
N VAL A 27 -9.09 -5.34 -8.90
CA VAL A 27 -8.59 -6.72 -8.82
C VAL A 27 -9.73 -7.70 -8.58
N LYS A 28 -10.65 -7.38 -7.65
CA LYS A 28 -11.82 -8.22 -7.35
C LYS A 28 -12.75 -8.35 -8.55
N ASP A 29 -12.99 -7.28 -9.29
CA ASP A 29 -13.90 -7.30 -10.43
C ASP A 29 -13.31 -8.09 -11.61
N LEU A 30 -12.00 -7.96 -11.85
CA LEU A 30 -11.29 -8.77 -12.83
C LEU A 30 -11.33 -10.28 -12.47
N LEU A 31 -11.16 -10.62 -11.19
CA LEU A 31 -11.31 -11.99 -10.70
C LEU A 31 -12.76 -12.49 -10.66
N ARG A 32 -13.76 -11.61 -10.50
CA ARG A 32 -15.18 -11.98 -10.61
C ARG A 32 -15.56 -12.29 -12.05
N GLY A 33 -15.07 -11.50 -13.01
CA GLY A 33 -15.18 -11.80 -14.44
C GLY A 33 -14.65 -13.21 -14.77
N ARG A 34 -13.56 -13.62 -14.10
CA ARG A 34 -12.96 -14.95 -14.22
C ARG A 34 -13.88 -16.10 -13.78
N ARG A 35 -14.72 -15.91 -12.75
CA ARG A 35 -15.70 -16.96 -12.36
C ARG A 35 -16.70 -17.26 -13.48
N MET A 36 -16.85 -16.35 -14.45
CA MET A 36 -17.76 -16.51 -15.57
C MET A 36 -17.07 -16.86 -16.90
N LYS A 37 -15.75 -16.60 -17.08
CA LYS A 37 -14.96 -16.89 -18.30
C LYS A 37 -13.45 -17.03 -18.00
N ASP A 38 -12.68 -17.71 -18.84
CA ASP A 38 -11.21 -17.72 -18.73
C ASP A 38 -10.61 -16.33 -19.03
N LEU A 39 -9.62 -15.91 -18.24
CA LEU A 39 -8.90 -14.63 -18.42
C LEU A 39 -8.02 -14.71 -19.67
N SER A 40 -8.09 -13.69 -20.53
CA SER A 40 -7.16 -13.57 -21.64
C SER A 40 -5.74 -13.27 -21.12
N PRO A 41 -4.69 -13.49 -21.93
CA PRO A 41 -3.32 -13.07 -21.59
C PRO A 41 -3.22 -11.58 -21.24
N ASP A 42 -4.01 -10.73 -21.89
CA ASP A 42 -4.04 -9.29 -21.64
C ASP A 42 -4.66 -8.98 -20.27
N ASP A 43 -5.77 -9.64 -19.92
CA ASP A 43 -6.37 -9.49 -18.59
C ASP A 43 -5.44 -9.99 -17.48
N MET A 44 -4.65 -11.04 -17.75
CA MET A 44 -3.63 -11.53 -16.83
C MET A 44 -2.48 -10.54 -16.67
N ALA A 45 -2.12 -9.78 -17.72
CA ALA A 45 -1.14 -8.71 -17.61
C ALA A 45 -1.68 -7.56 -16.74
N VAL A 46 -2.92 -7.14 -16.98
CA VAL A 46 -3.62 -6.13 -16.17
C VAL A 46 -3.74 -6.57 -14.70
N TYR A 47 -4.06 -7.84 -14.46
CA TYR A 47 -4.11 -8.41 -13.11
C TYR A 47 -2.77 -8.28 -12.37
N ARG A 48 -1.65 -8.57 -13.06
CA ARG A 48 -0.31 -8.49 -12.47
C ARG A 48 0.03 -7.05 -12.09
N GLU A 49 -0.20 -6.11 -13.00
CA GLU A 49 0.04 -4.68 -12.76
C GLU A 49 -0.81 -4.17 -11.57
N LEU A 50 -2.10 -4.48 -11.55
CA LEU A 50 -2.98 -4.09 -10.45
C LEU A 50 -2.57 -4.72 -9.12
N SER A 51 -2.10 -5.98 -9.14
CA SER A 51 -1.63 -6.68 -7.95
C SER A 51 -0.34 -6.05 -7.39
N GLU A 52 0.62 -5.73 -8.26
CA GLU A 52 1.85 -5.03 -7.88
C GLU A 52 1.55 -3.65 -7.30
N ARG A 53 0.64 -2.90 -7.94
CA ARG A 53 0.20 -1.60 -7.45
C ARG A 53 -0.50 -1.69 -6.09
N ARG A 54 -1.36 -2.70 -5.89
CA ARG A 54 -2.01 -2.97 -4.60
C ARG A 54 -0.98 -3.22 -3.51
N ASP A 55 0.01 -4.06 -3.78
CA ASP A 55 1.03 -4.42 -2.80
C ASP A 55 1.94 -3.22 -2.46
N ALA A 56 2.25 -2.36 -3.44
CA ALA A 56 2.95 -1.10 -3.22
C ALA A 56 2.15 -0.15 -2.31
N LEU A 57 0.85 0.02 -2.57
CA LEU A 57 -0.04 0.85 -1.74
C LEU A 57 -0.14 0.31 -0.30
N TYR A 58 -0.27 -1.01 -0.15
CA TYR A 58 -0.29 -1.66 1.16
C TYR A 58 1.01 -1.43 1.94
N ASN A 59 2.16 -1.56 1.27
CA ASN A 59 3.46 -1.27 1.89
C ASN A 59 3.58 0.21 2.28
N ARG A 60 3.06 1.14 1.46
CA ARG A 60 3.05 2.56 1.79
C ARG A 60 2.18 2.85 3.02
N MET A 61 1.00 2.25 3.14
CA MET A 61 0.17 2.38 4.35
C MET A 61 0.92 1.92 5.60
N ARG A 62 1.57 0.76 5.55
CA ARG A 62 2.37 0.25 6.69
C ARG A 62 3.52 1.16 7.08
N GLN A 63 4.19 1.79 6.11
CA GLN A 63 5.23 2.79 6.38
C GLN A 63 4.67 4.04 7.07
N LEU A 64 3.51 4.52 6.62
CA LEU A 64 2.84 5.69 7.22
C LEU A 64 2.37 5.40 8.64
N GLU A 65 1.76 4.24 8.86
CA GLU A 65 1.36 3.75 10.20
C GLU A 65 2.58 3.66 11.12
N ARG A 66 3.71 3.16 10.63
CA ARG A 66 4.93 3.11 11.43
C ARG A 66 5.43 4.50 11.81
N ARG A 67 5.45 5.45 10.86
CA ARG A 67 5.85 6.83 11.11
C ARG A 67 4.92 7.52 12.11
N LEU A 68 3.61 7.25 12.03
CA LEU A 68 2.63 7.73 13.01
C LEU A 68 2.91 7.17 14.41
N LEU A 69 3.21 5.87 14.53
CA LEU A 69 3.51 5.23 15.81
C LEU A 69 4.86 5.66 16.39
N ASP A 70 5.87 5.88 15.56
CA ASP A 70 7.19 6.37 16.01
C ASP A 70 7.11 7.81 16.55
N GLY A 71 6.08 8.57 16.16
CA GLY A 71 5.76 9.89 16.74
C GLY A 71 5.04 9.84 18.08
N VAL A 72 4.58 8.67 18.54
CA VAL A 72 3.89 8.48 19.82
C VAL A 72 4.84 7.81 20.82
N PRO A 73 5.26 8.50 21.90
CA PRO A 73 6.13 7.92 22.93
C PRO A 73 5.53 6.63 23.51
N GLY A 74 6.27 5.52 23.44
CA GLY A 74 5.85 4.22 23.99
C GLY A 74 5.00 3.35 23.07
N ALA A 75 4.64 3.80 21.86
CA ALA A 75 3.82 3.03 20.92
C ALA A 75 4.64 2.22 19.87
N SER A 76 5.96 2.41 19.81
CA SER A 76 6.82 1.76 18.81
C SER A 76 6.98 0.26 19.14
N THR A 77 6.09 -0.57 18.61
CA THR A 77 6.23 -2.04 18.64
C THR A 77 7.27 -2.45 17.60
N THR A 78 8.53 -2.50 18.02
CA THR A 78 9.61 -3.06 17.23
C THR A 78 9.40 -4.57 17.11
N SER A 79 9.05 -5.06 15.91
CA SER A 79 9.55 -6.32 15.34
C SER A 79 8.95 -6.60 13.96
N MET A 80 9.44 -5.91 12.94
CA MET A 80 9.52 -6.47 11.58
C MET A 80 10.89 -6.05 11.02
N PRO A 81 11.60 -6.94 10.31
CA PRO A 81 12.95 -6.66 9.82
C PRO A 81 12.93 -5.41 8.93
N ARG A 82 13.86 -4.49 9.19
CA ARG A 82 14.11 -3.31 8.33
C ARG A 82 14.37 -3.82 6.91
N LEU A 83 13.47 -3.50 5.98
CA LEU A 83 13.77 -3.60 4.56
C LEU A 83 14.95 -2.65 4.31
N LYS A 84 16.14 -3.19 4.03
CA LYS A 84 17.25 -2.39 3.50
C LYS A 84 16.79 -1.87 2.14
N LEU A 85 16.46 -0.58 2.07
CA LEU A 85 16.49 0.14 0.81
C LEU A 85 17.97 0.40 0.57
N ASP A 86 18.58 -0.33 -0.37
CA ASP A 86 19.90 0.02 -0.88
C ASP A 86 19.75 1.40 -1.56
N ASP A 87 20.33 2.43 -0.95
CA ASP A 87 20.70 3.66 -1.64
C ASP A 87 21.79 3.29 -2.66
N SER A 88 21.36 2.92 -3.86
CA SER A 88 22.22 2.92 -5.03
C SER A 88 22.24 4.32 -5.60
N ASP A 89 23.08 5.18 -5.02
CA ASP A 89 23.61 6.37 -5.68
C ASP A 89 24.65 5.90 -6.72
N ALA A 90 24.38 6.20 -7.99
CA ALA A 90 25.33 6.18 -9.09
C ALA A 90 25.03 7.39 -10.00
#